data_AF-A0A399YPK8-F1
#
_entry.id   AF-A0A399YPK8-F1
#
_cell.length_a   1.000
_cell.length_b   1.000
_cell.length_c   1.000
_cell.angle_alpha   90.00
_cell.angle_beta   90.00
_cell.angle_gamma   90.00
#
_symmetry.space_group_name_H-M   'P 1'
#
loop_
_entity.id
_entity.type
_entity.pdbx_description
1 polymer ?
#
loop_
_entity_poly.entity_id
_entity_poly.type
_entity_poly.pdbx_seq_one_letter_code
_entity_poly.pdbx_strand_id
1 'polypeptide(L)'
;MDSFDVYVILWIRFAYGRQHGLLVARPANSETPFVMLAKLDEEVEVEGHLYKLGANEYQTNVLSPDGFLYLQQATQSGALMQFVYEAGRFQLTKSVWLEPARATTYVHYALSEQSVPVQLTLVPLCDYRAVNTLTVGSAQWRFQVQPIENGARIIAREGATPYTLQTAPRANFTPLDLWYWRFQLRADANSSTDLYVPGLLRLTLEPGATWTLTASTEADATPEIDAPAAMHAARQREWSDNLPFVPALYPAP
;
A
#
# COMPACT_ATOMS: atom_id res chain seq x y z
N MET A 1 9.03 -19.15 -20.64
CA MET A 1 8.82 -17.72 -20.97
C MET A 1 7.75 -17.32 -19.98
N ASP A 2 8.21 -17.06 -18.77
CA ASP A 2 7.39 -17.23 -17.59
C ASP A 2 6.66 -15.91 -17.36
N SER A 3 5.33 -15.93 -17.51
CA SER A 3 4.51 -14.80 -17.18
C SER A 3 4.54 -14.63 -15.66
N PHE A 4 5.25 -13.60 -15.20
CA PHE A 4 5.07 -13.12 -13.84
C PHE A 4 3.69 -12.48 -13.78
N ASP A 5 2.72 -13.21 -13.24
CA ASP A 5 1.41 -12.64 -12.95
C ASP A 5 1.51 -11.80 -11.68
N VAL A 6 1.29 -10.50 -11.84
CA VAL A 6 1.36 -9.51 -10.76
C VAL A 6 -0.05 -9.07 -10.47
N TYR A 7 -0.46 -9.19 -9.22
CA TYR A 7 -1.81 -8.88 -8.80
C TYR A 7 -1.76 -7.71 -7.82
N VAL A 8 -2.49 -6.63 -8.12
CA VAL A 8 -2.89 -5.65 -7.10
C VAL A 8 -4.39 -5.59 -7.17
N ILE A 9 -5.04 -5.85 -6.04
CA ILE A 9 -6.49 -5.76 -5.92
C ILE A 9 -6.75 -4.50 -5.10
N LEU A 10 -7.18 -3.43 -5.78
CA LEU A 10 -7.31 -2.11 -5.16
C LEU A 10 -8.75 -1.74 -4.79
N TRP A 11 -8.84 -0.87 -3.78
CA TRP A 11 -10.01 -0.49 -3.01
C TRP A 11 -11.02 0.38 -3.75
N ILE A 12 -12.27 -0.09 -3.90
CA ILE A 12 -13.48 0.72 -3.78
C ILE A 12 -14.52 -0.12 -3.00
N ARG A 13 -14.82 0.29 -1.76
CA ARG A 13 -15.81 -0.24 -0.77
C ARG A 13 -15.31 -1.29 0.23
N PHE A 14 -15.07 -0.80 1.46
CA PHE A 14 -15.28 -1.34 2.83
C PHE A 14 -15.18 -2.85 3.16
N ALA A 15 -14.76 -3.75 2.28
CA ALA A 15 -14.58 -5.16 2.61
C ALA A 15 -13.19 -5.65 2.23
N TYR A 16 -12.26 -5.54 3.18
CA TYR A 16 -10.94 -6.17 3.09
C TYR A 16 -11.13 -7.69 3.00
N GLY A 17 -10.38 -8.33 2.09
CA GLY A 17 -10.26 -9.78 2.01
C GLY A 17 -8.80 -10.21 1.89
N ARG A 18 -8.50 -11.48 2.20
CA ARG A 18 -7.18 -12.10 2.27
C ARG A 18 -6.37 -12.01 0.98
N GLN A 19 -6.96 -11.70 -0.16
CA GLN A 19 -6.24 -11.64 -1.43
C GLN A 19 -5.72 -10.24 -1.74
N HIS A 20 -6.17 -9.23 -0.99
CA HIS A 20 -5.89 -7.83 -1.27
C HIS A 20 -4.53 -7.42 -0.71
N GLY A 21 -3.81 -6.63 -1.50
CA GLY A 21 -2.52 -6.09 -1.17
C GLY A 21 -2.07 -5.05 -2.19
N LEU A 22 -1.21 -4.14 -1.74
CA LEU A 22 -0.44 -3.25 -2.61
C LEU A 22 0.74 -3.95 -3.26
N LEU A 23 1.22 -5.08 -2.75
CA LEU A 23 2.19 -5.92 -3.44
C LEU A 23 1.82 -7.38 -3.24
N VAL A 24 1.34 -8.02 -4.31
CA VAL A 24 1.12 -9.46 -4.37
C VAL A 24 1.96 -10.04 -5.51
N ALA A 25 2.83 -10.97 -5.16
CA ALA A 25 3.75 -11.60 -6.10
C ALA A 25 3.79 -13.11 -5.87
N ARG A 26 4.12 -13.90 -6.90
CA ARG A 26 4.31 -15.35 -6.77
C ARG A 26 5.82 -15.63 -6.60
N PRO A 27 6.29 -15.99 -5.40
CA PRO A 27 7.67 -16.47 -5.22
C PRO A 27 8.01 -17.63 -6.16
N ALA A 28 9.24 -17.70 -6.65
CA ALA A 28 9.67 -18.76 -7.58
C ALA A 28 9.50 -20.19 -7.01
N ASN A 29 9.49 -20.33 -5.69
CA ASN A 29 9.30 -21.59 -4.98
C ASN A 29 7.86 -21.81 -4.47
N SER A 30 6.88 -21.13 -5.06
CA SER A 30 5.49 -21.18 -4.63
C SER A 30 4.50 -21.28 -5.79
N GLU A 31 3.54 -22.19 -5.67
CA GLU A 31 2.42 -22.34 -6.60
C GLU A 31 1.38 -21.21 -6.42
N THR A 32 1.30 -20.62 -5.22
CA THR A 32 0.31 -19.58 -4.90
C THR A 32 0.95 -18.20 -4.80
N PRO A 33 0.27 -17.12 -5.19
CA PRO A 33 0.70 -15.76 -4.90
C PRO A 33 0.74 -15.47 -3.39
N PHE A 34 1.61 -14.54 -3.00
CA PHE A 34 1.82 -14.09 -1.63
C PHE A 34 1.54 -12.60 -1.51
N VAL A 35 0.83 -12.20 -0.45
CA VAL A 35 0.70 -10.79 -0.06
C VAL A 35 1.96 -10.41 0.72
N MET A 36 2.66 -9.37 0.26
CA MET A 36 3.91 -8.88 0.86
C MET A 36 3.75 -7.48 1.45
N LEU A 37 3.01 -6.60 0.76
CA LEU A 37 2.57 -5.31 1.29
C LEU A 37 1.04 -5.28 1.23
N ALA A 38 0.38 -5.30 2.38
CA ALA A 38 -1.08 -5.30 2.43
C ALA A 38 -1.62 -3.89 2.12
N LYS A 39 -1.10 -2.88 2.81
CA LYS A 39 -1.49 -1.48 2.60
C LYS A 39 -0.44 -0.51 3.14
N LEU A 40 -0.70 0.78 2.91
CA LEU A 40 -0.04 1.90 3.59
C LEU A 40 -1.12 2.61 4.42
N ASP A 41 -0.79 2.94 5.66
CA ASP A 41 -1.53 3.93 6.44
C ASP A 41 -0.77 5.26 6.40
N GLU A 42 -1.47 6.33 6.05
CA GLU A 42 -0.89 7.66 5.94
C GLU A 42 -1.28 8.55 7.12
N GLU A 43 -0.32 9.32 7.60
CA GLU A 43 -0.53 10.41 8.55
C GLU A 43 0.01 11.70 7.95
N VAL A 44 -0.82 12.74 7.92
CA VAL A 44 -0.46 14.08 7.45
C VAL A 44 -0.49 15.01 8.64
N GLU A 45 0.64 15.63 8.96
CA GLU A 45 0.74 16.63 10.01
C GLU A 45 0.89 18.02 9.40
N VAL A 46 -0.01 18.93 9.80
CA VAL A 46 -0.08 20.32 9.32
C VAL A 46 -0.26 21.25 10.50
N GLU A 47 0.62 22.23 10.67
CA GLU A 47 0.52 23.25 11.73
C GLU A 47 0.27 22.63 13.13
N GLY A 48 0.91 21.50 13.44
CA GLY A 48 0.80 20.77 14.70
C GLY A 48 -0.45 19.88 14.85
N HIS A 49 -1.31 19.79 13.83
CA HIS A 49 -2.48 18.90 13.81
C HIS A 49 -2.19 17.65 12.98
N LEU A 50 -2.49 16.48 13.55
CA LEU A 50 -2.27 15.18 12.91
C LEU A 50 -3.58 14.64 12.32
N TYR A 51 -3.57 14.35 11.02
CA TYR A 51 -4.67 13.75 10.28
C TYR A 51 -4.27 12.34 9.84
N LYS A 52 -4.95 11.31 10.35
CA LYS A 52 -4.72 9.92 9.95
C LYS A 52 -5.65 9.57 8.80
N LEU A 53 -5.10 9.35 7.61
CA LEU A 53 -5.88 9.12 6.38
C LEU A 53 -6.24 7.64 6.18
N GLY A 54 -5.59 6.75 6.93
CA GLY A 54 -5.93 5.33 6.98
C GLY A 54 -7.36 5.10 7.50
N ALA A 55 -7.96 4.01 7.06
CA ALA A 55 -9.17 3.46 7.65
C ALA A 55 -9.01 1.94 7.75
N ASN A 56 -9.12 1.42 8.97
CA ASN A 56 -9.06 0.00 9.26
C ASN A 56 -10.24 -0.42 10.11
N GLU A 57 -10.68 -1.65 9.92
CA GLU A 57 -11.70 -2.26 10.77
C GLU A 57 -11.05 -3.27 11.71
N TYR A 58 -11.49 -3.25 12.95
CA TYR A 58 -11.11 -4.20 13.98
C TYR A 58 -12.34 -4.91 14.52
N GLN A 59 -12.10 -6.00 15.25
CA GLN A 59 -13.13 -6.77 15.95
C GLN A 59 -14.16 -5.86 16.62
N THR A 60 -15.43 -6.27 16.58
CA THR A 60 -16.58 -5.51 17.10
C THR A 60 -16.96 -4.27 16.27
N ASN A 61 -16.59 -4.23 14.98
CA ASN A 61 -16.91 -3.17 14.02
C ASN A 61 -16.32 -1.80 14.41
N VAL A 62 -15.17 -1.80 15.07
CA VAL A 62 -14.44 -0.56 15.39
C VAL A 62 -13.69 -0.11 14.15
N LEU A 63 -13.96 1.11 13.68
CA LEU A 63 -13.20 1.75 12.60
C LEU A 63 -12.15 2.69 13.19
N SER A 64 -10.87 2.43 12.92
CA SER A 64 -9.78 3.31 13.32
C SER A 64 -8.54 3.13 12.42
N PRO A 65 -7.89 4.18 11.93
CA PRO A 65 -8.32 5.57 12.01
C PRO A 65 -9.60 5.82 11.20
N ASP A 66 -10.14 7.03 11.32
CA ASP A 66 -11.36 7.52 10.67
C ASP A 66 -11.06 8.35 9.41
N GLY A 67 -9.97 8.03 8.71
CA GLY A 67 -9.51 8.79 7.53
C GLY A 67 -10.51 8.85 6.37
N PHE A 68 -11.53 7.98 6.38
CA PHE A 68 -12.67 8.06 5.46
C PHE A 68 -13.45 9.38 5.59
N LEU A 69 -13.34 10.08 6.71
CA LEU A 69 -13.93 11.42 6.90
C LEU A 69 -13.21 12.51 6.07
N TYR A 70 -11.96 12.27 5.70
CA TYR A 70 -11.16 13.21 4.90
C TYR A 70 -11.14 12.87 3.41
N LEU A 71 -11.66 11.69 3.03
CA LEU A 71 -11.70 11.23 1.65
C LEU A 71 -12.82 11.95 0.89
N GLN A 72 -12.44 12.83 -0.05
CA GLN A 72 -13.39 13.56 -0.90
C GLN A 72 -13.78 12.76 -2.14
N GLN A 73 -12.84 12.00 -2.69
CA GLN A 73 -13.05 11.29 -3.94
C GLN A 73 -12.20 10.02 -4.02
N ALA A 74 -12.79 8.95 -4.54
CA ALA A 74 -12.08 7.76 -5.00
C ALA A 74 -12.51 7.46 -6.43
N THR A 75 -11.55 7.41 -7.36
CA THR A 75 -11.80 7.12 -8.78
C THR A 75 -10.93 5.99 -9.28
N GLN A 76 -11.48 5.24 -10.23
CA GLN A 76 -10.76 4.24 -11.00
C GLN A 76 -10.79 4.66 -12.47
N SER A 77 -9.64 4.62 -13.13
CA SER A 77 -9.50 4.83 -14.58
C SER A 77 -8.48 3.84 -15.11
N GLY A 78 -8.96 2.84 -15.85
CA GLY A 78 -8.12 1.72 -16.27
C GLY A 78 -7.47 1.01 -15.08
N ALA A 79 -6.15 0.81 -15.15
CA ALA A 79 -5.31 0.25 -14.10
C ALA A 79 -4.86 1.25 -13.02
N LEU A 80 -5.30 2.51 -13.11
CA LEU A 80 -4.98 3.57 -12.16
C LEU A 80 -6.13 3.77 -11.18
N MET A 81 -5.77 3.87 -9.90
CA MET A 81 -6.69 4.24 -8.84
C MET A 81 -6.22 5.52 -8.18
N GLN A 82 -7.15 6.41 -7.88
CA GLN A 82 -6.86 7.71 -7.33
C GLN A 82 -7.77 8.04 -6.16
N PHE A 83 -7.21 8.60 -5.11
CA PHE A 83 -7.89 9.00 -3.88
C PHE A 83 -7.51 10.46 -3.60
N VAL A 84 -8.51 11.31 -3.36
CA VAL A 84 -8.30 12.71 -3.02
C VAL A 84 -8.73 12.90 -1.57
N TYR A 85 -7.78 13.30 -0.73
CA TYR A 85 -8.00 13.62 0.67
C TYR A 85 -7.91 15.13 0.87
N GLU A 86 -8.82 15.68 1.67
CA GLU A 86 -8.84 17.10 2.02
C GLU A 86 -9.25 17.26 3.48
N ALA A 87 -8.42 17.97 4.23
CA ALA A 87 -8.68 18.35 5.61
C ALA A 87 -7.78 19.53 6.01
N GLY A 88 -8.22 20.36 6.94
CA GLY A 88 -7.42 21.50 7.42
C GLY A 88 -6.99 22.42 6.25
N ARG A 89 -5.68 22.50 6.01
CA ARG A 89 -5.06 23.33 4.95
C ARG A 89 -4.29 22.52 3.91
N PHE A 90 -4.70 21.27 3.66
CA PHE A 90 -4.08 20.45 2.63
C PHE A 90 -5.11 19.74 1.76
N GLN A 91 -4.74 19.53 0.50
CA GLN A 91 -5.38 18.57 -0.39
C GLN A 91 -4.29 17.65 -0.97
N LEU A 92 -4.38 16.36 -0.65
CA LEU A 92 -3.42 15.33 -1.03
C LEU A 92 -4.08 14.31 -1.96
N THR A 93 -3.49 14.12 -3.13
CA THR A 93 -3.91 13.07 -4.06
C THR A 93 -2.98 11.88 -3.94
N LYS A 94 -3.53 10.70 -3.66
CA LYS A 94 -2.84 9.40 -3.72
C LYS A 94 -3.25 8.69 -5.00
N SER A 95 -2.27 8.23 -5.77
CA SER A 95 -2.44 7.47 -7.00
C SER A 95 -1.72 6.13 -6.88
N VAL A 96 -2.36 5.05 -7.32
CA VAL A 96 -1.78 3.70 -7.24
C VAL A 96 -1.93 3.00 -8.58
N TRP A 97 -0.82 2.41 -9.07
CA TRP A 97 -0.81 1.58 -10.28
C TRP A 97 0.29 0.53 -10.23
N LEU A 98 0.15 -0.45 -11.11
CA LEU A 98 1.09 -1.55 -11.32
C LEU A 98 2.08 -1.25 -12.45
N GLU A 99 3.33 -1.70 -12.28
CA GLU A 99 4.24 -1.91 -13.41
C GLU A 99 3.76 -3.13 -14.21
N PRO A 100 3.65 -3.04 -15.54
CA PRO A 100 3.25 -4.18 -16.35
C PRO A 100 4.33 -5.27 -16.35
N ALA A 101 3.90 -6.52 -16.15
CA ALA A 101 4.74 -7.73 -16.17
C ALA A 101 5.89 -7.77 -15.14
N ARG A 102 5.91 -6.87 -14.16
CA ARG A 102 6.89 -6.84 -13.07
C ARG A 102 6.18 -6.73 -11.75
N ALA A 103 6.62 -7.47 -10.73
CA ALA A 103 6.01 -7.47 -9.41
C ALA A 103 6.36 -6.18 -8.66
N THR A 104 5.85 -5.06 -9.17
CA THR A 104 6.16 -3.70 -8.76
C THR A 104 4.87 -2.88 -8.76
N THR A 105 4.66 -2.17 -7.66
CA THR A 105 3.54 -1.25 -7.48
C THR A 105 4.06 0.12 -7.09
N TYR A 106 3.47 1.15 -7.69
CA TYR A 106 3.77 2.53 -7.38
C TYR A 106 2.62 3.15 -6.62
N VAL A 107 2.97 3.88 -5.56
CA VAL A 107 2.06 4.72 -4.79
C VAL A 107 2.60 6.13 -4.83
N HIS A 108 1.92 6.98 -5.57
CA HIS A 108 2.31 8.36 -5.81
C HIS A 108 1.43 9.32 -5.02
N TYR A 109 2.05 10.33 -4.45
CA TYR A 109 1.42 11.37 -3.67
C TYR A 109 1.72 12.72 -4.33
N ALA A 110 0.68 13.51 -4.53
CA ALA A 110 0.78 14.87 -5.04
C ALA A 110 0.05 15.83 -4.11
N LEU A 111 0.75 16.84 -3.61
CA LEU A 111 0.17 17.89 -2.77
C LEU A 111 -0.27 19.06 -3.64
N SER A 112 -1.52 19.51 -3.47
CA SER A 112 -2.03 20.68 -4.22
C SER A 112 -1.20 21.93 -3.93
N GLU A 113 -0.96 22.75 -4.95
CA GLU A 113 -0.27 24.06 -4.83
C GLU A 113 -0.98 25.04 -3.88
N GLN A 114 -2.28 24.82 -3.62
CA GLN A 114 -3.07 25.64 -2.70
C GLN A 114 -2.92 25.19 -1.23
N SER A 115 -2.22 24.08 -0.99
CA SER A 115 -1.95 23.59 0.36
C SER A 115 -0.84 24.38 1.03
N VAL A 116 -0.68 24.19 2.34
CA VAL A 116 0.57 24.51 3.04
C VAL A 116 1.52 23.30 3.04
N PRO A 117 2.84 23.49 3.33
CA PRO A 117 3.75 22.36 3.49
C PRO A 117 3.24 21.38 4.56
N VAL A 118 3.37 20.08 4.29
CA VAL A 118 2.89 19.03 5.20
C VAL A 118 4.00 18.05 5.55
N GLN A 119 3.96 17.51 6.76
CA GLN A 119 4.77 16.34 7.11
C GLN A 119 3.96 15.08 6.79
N LEU A 120 4.40 14.32 5.79
CA LEU A 120 3.79 13.05 5.41
C LEU A 120 4.56 11.91 6.07
N THR A 121 3.84 11.09 6.84
CA THR A 121 4.34 9.82 7.38
C THR A 121 3.58 8.65 6.76
N LEU A 122 4.29 7.66 6.24
CA LEU A 122 3.72 6.40 5.81
C LEU A 122 4.07 5.28 6.79
N VAL A 123 3.05 4.53 7.16
CA VAL A 123 3.13 3.29 7.93
C VAL A 123 2.88 2.11 6.98
N PRO A 124 3.92 1.50 6.41
CA PRO A 124 3.77 0.26 5.66
C PRO A 124 3.28 -0.88 6.56
N LEU A 125 2.18 -1.50 6.14
CA LEU A 125 1.60 -2.67 6.77
C LEU A 125 1.89 -3.88 5.88
N CYS A 126 2.96 -4.57 6.24
CA CYS A 126 3.56 -5.70 5.54
C CYS A 126 2.99 -7.04 5.99
N ASP A 127 3.15 -8.03 5.13
CA ASP A 127 2.81 -9.43 5.39
C ASP A 127 3.81 -10.33 4.63
N TYR A 128 3.69 -11.64 4.80
CA TYR A 128 4.31 -12.62 3.90
C TYR A 128 3.56 -13.94 3.98
N ARG A 129 2.35 -13.93 3.42
CA ARG A 129 1.43 -15.07 3.46
C ARG A 129 0.89 -15.40 2.09
N ALA A 130 0.56 -16.67 1.88
CA ALA A 130 -0.19 -17.07 0.69
C ALA A 130 -1.57 -16.39 0.71
N VAL A 131 -2.05 -15.96 -0.46
CA VAL A 131 -3.31 -15.21 -0.59
C VAL A 131 -4.54 -15.93 -0.03
N ASN A 132 -4.50 -17.26 0.12
CA ASN A 132 -5.58 -18.08 0.67
C ASN A 132 -5.50 -18.30 2.20
N THR A 133 -4.49 -17.76 2.87
CA THR A 133 -4.23 -17.92 4.31
C THR A 133 -4.39 -16.61 5.07
N LEU A 134 -4.43 -16.68 6.40
CA LEU A 134 -4.42 -15.52 7.31
C LEU A 134 -3.11 -15.51 8.10
N THR A 135 -2.63 -14.32 8.44
CA THR A 135 -1.45 -14.16 9.29
C THR A 135 -1.85 -14.05 10.74
N VAL A 136 -1.25 -14.90 11.58
CA VAL A 136 -1.23 -14.74 13.04
C VAL A 136 0.18 -14.29 13.40
N GLY A 137 0.30 -13.05 13.84
CA GLY A 137 1.56 -12.43 14.19
C GLY A 137 2.20 -13.12 15.40
N SER A 138 3.51 -12.97 15.53
CA SER A 138 4.24 -13.54 16.67
C SER A 138 5.46 -12.69 16.97
N ALA A 139 5.72 -12.45 18.26
CA ALA A 139 6.97 -11.82 18.71
C ALA A 139 8.22 -12.66 18.39
N GLN A 140 8.05 -13.94 18.05
CA GLN A 140 9.14 -14.81 17.61
C GLN A 140 9.35 -14.74 16.09
N TRP A 141 8.37 -14.25 15.34
CA TRP A 141 8.52 -14.04 13.91
C TRP A 141 9.19 -12.69 13.66
N ARG A 142 10.47 -12.74 13.31
CA ARG A 142 11.30 -11.56 13.06
C ARG A 142 11.57 -11.40 11.58
N PHE A 143 11.00 -10.35 11.01
CA PHE A 143 11.37 -9.90 9.68
C PHE A 143 12.78 -9.29 9.75
N GLN A 144 13.61 -9.54 8.74
CA GLN A 144 14.87 -8.82 8.59
C GLN A 144 14.59 -7.55 7.78
N VAL A 145 14.85 -6.40 8.39
CA VAL A 145 14.66 -5.09 7.75
C VAL A 145 16.04 -4.44 7.59
N GLN A 146 16.43 -4.22 6.35
CA GLN A 146 17.70 -3.59 5.99
C GLN A 146 17.41 -2.22 5.38
N PRO A 147 17.75 -1.11 6.06
CA PRO A 147 17.70 0.21 5.43
C PRO A 147 18.59 0.23 4.19
N ILE A 148 18.04 0.75 3.09
CA ILE A 148 18.75 1.02 1.84
C ILE A 148 18.69 2.52 1.57
N GLU A 149 19.50 3.02 0.62
CA GLU A 149 19.68 4.47 0.40
C GLU A 149 18.38 5.28 0.37
N ASN A 150 17.35 4.75 -0.32
CA ASN A 150 16.05 5.39 -0.50
C ASN A 150 14.88 4.58 0.06
N GLY A 151 15.08 3.81 1.14
CA GLY A 151 13.98 3.11 1.81
C GLY A 151 14.42 1.87 2.57
N ALA A 152 13.74 0.75 2.40
CA ALA A 152 14.04 -0.49 3.11
C ALA A 152 13.91 -1.74 2.23
N ARG A 153 14.79 -2.71 2.45
CA ARG A 153 14.66 -4.09 1.98
C ARG A 153 14.15 -4.95 3.12
N ILE A 154 13.16 -5.79 2.85
CA ILE A 154 12.43 -6.59 3.83
C ILE A 154 12.52 -8.06 3.44
N ILE A 155 12.83 -8.92 4.41
CA ILE A 155 12.88 -10.37 4.25
C ILE A 155 12.09 -10.99 5.40
N ALA A 156 10.97 -11.65 5.09
CA ALA A 156 10.05 -12.12 6.11
C ALA A 156 10.61 -13.25 6.99
N ARG A 157 11.41 -14.13 6.40
CA ARG A 157 12.09 -15.25 7.07
C ARG A 157 13.20 -15.78 6.18
N GLU A 158 14.03 -16.67 6.70
CA GLU A 158 15.02 -17.38 5.89
C GLU A 158 14.36 -18.10 4.70
N GLY A 159 14.93 -17.93 3.51
CA GLY A 159 14.41 -18.48 2.26
C GLY A 159 13.19 -17.76 1.67
N ALA A 160 12.68 -16.70 2.30
CA ALA A 160 11.62 -15.87 1.71
C ALA A 160 12.17 -14.99 0.58
N THR A 161 11.37 -14.80 -0.48
CA THR A 161 11.62 -13.77 -1.50
C THR A 161 11.68 -12.39 -0.84
N PRO A 162 12.79 -11.65 -1.00
CA PRO A 162 12.90 -10.30 -0.48
C PRO A 162 12.00 -9.34 -1.28
N TYR A 163 11.57 -8.27 -0.65
CA TYR A 163 10.93 -7.15 -1.33
C TYR A 163 11.48 -5.82 -0.81
N THR A 164 11.34 -4.77 -1.62
CA THR A 164 11.83 -3.43 -1.33
C THR A 164 10.67 -2.45 -1.26
N LEU A 165 10.83 -1.45 -0.39
CA LEU A 165 10.07 -0.21 -0.38
C LEU A 165 11.08 0.89 -0.67
N GLN A 166 11.06 1.43 -1.89
CA GLN A 166 11.95 2.51 -2.34
C GLN A 166 11.15 3.78 -2.55
N THR A 167 11.81 4.92 -2.44
CA THR A 167 11.16 6.23 -2.43
C THR A 167 11.87 7.21 -3.34
N ALA A 168 11.11 8.09 -3.99
CA ALA A 168 11.64 9.21 -4.76
C ALA A 168 10.68 10.41 -4.68
N PRO A 169 11.14 11.60 -4.27
CA PRO A 169 12.43 11.90 -3.61
C PRO A 169 12.72 11.06 -2.34
N ARG A 170 13.93 11.14 -1.79
CA ARG A 170 14.31 10.36 -0.60
C ARG A 170 13.46 10.72 0.62
N ALA A 171 13.00 9.70 1.37
CA ALA A 171 12.38 9.89 2.69
C ALA A 171 13.25 9.31 3.82
N ASN A 172 13.00 9.78 5.04
CA ASN A 172 13.65 9.26 6.24
C ASN A 172 12.96 7.97 6.68
N PHE A 173 13.68 6.85 6.70
CA PHE A 173 13.20 5.57 7.21
C PHE A 173 13.58 5.39 8.68
N THR A 174 12.60 5.15 9.54
CA THR A 174 12.80 4.84 10.97
C THR A 174 12.33 3.41 11.26
N PRO A 175 13.22 2.46 11.58
CA PRO A 175 12.83 1.09 11.93
C PRO A 175 11.94 1.05 13.19
N LEU A 176 10.92 0.19 13.20
CA LEU A 176 10.02 0.01 14.35
C LEU A 176 9.92 -1.44 14.85
N ASP A 177 9.91 -2.42 13.94
CA ASP A 177 9.81 -3.87 14.27
C ASP A 177 8.63 -4.20 15.21
N LEU A 178 7.41 -3.99 14.72
CA LEU A 178 6.21 -4.20 15.52
C LEU A 178 5.06 -4.83 14.72
N TRP A 179 4.17 -5.49 15.45
CA TRP A 179 2.96 -6.10 14.90
C TRP A 179 1.74 -5.25 15.23
N TYR A 180 0.90 -5.02 14.24
CA TYR A 180 -0.46 -4.53 14.40
C TYR A 180 -1.42 -5.72 14.33
N TRP A 181 -2.35 -5.77 15.27
CA TRP A 181 -3.12 -6.97 15.55
C TRP A 181 -4.58 -6.82 15.11
N ARG A 182 -5.17 -7.94 14.68
CA ARG A 182 -6.62 -8.16 14.54
C ARG A 182 -7.33 -7.23 13.55
N PHE A 183 -6.71 -6.95 12.41
CA PHE A 183 -7.42 -6.34 11.27
C PHE A 183 -8.55 -7.27 10.84
N GLN A 184 -9.78 -6.76 10.82
CA GLN A 184 -10.96 -7.51 10.43
C GLN A 184 -11.15 -7.46 8.90
N LEU A 185 -11.38 -8.62 8.32
CA LEU A 185 -11.58 -8.81 6.88
C LEU A 185 -13.06 -9.15 6.62
N ARG A 186 -13.89 -8.16 6.27
CA ARG A 186 -15.33 -8.40 6.02
C ARG A 186 -15.58 -9.40 4.90
N ALA A 187 -14.75 -9.39 3.86
CA ALA A 187 -14.92 -10.29 2.71
C ALA A 187 -14.63 -11.76 3.06
N ASP A 188 -13.99 -12.03 4.22
CA ASP A 188 -13.63 -13.38 4.66
C ASP A 188 -14.36 -13.76 5.94
N ALA A 189 -15.68 -13.66 5.92
CA ALA A 189 -16.54 -14.05 7.04
C ALA A 189 -16.14 -13.38 8.37
N ASN A 190 -15.67 -12.12 8.31
CA ASN A 190 -15.17 -11.37 9.46
C ASN A 190 -13.98 -12.03 10.17
N SER A 191 -13.15 -12.75 9.43
CA SER A 191 -11.87 -13.26 9.93
C SER A 191 -10.94 -12.11 10.31
N SER A 192 -9.92 -12.40 11.13
CA SER A 192 -8.90 -11.43 11.50
C SER A 192 -7.51 -11.83 11.01
N THR A 193 -6.69 -10.84 10.66
CA THR A 193 -5.27 -11.02 10.32
C THR A 193 -4.42 -9.99 11.08
N ASP A 194 -3.17 -10.35 11.33
CA ASP A 194 -2.16 -9.42 11.86
C ASP A 194 -1.25 -8.95 10.74
N LEU A 195 -0.71 -7.73 10.84
CA LEU A 195 0.19 -7.13 9.86
C LEU A 195 1.44 -6.62 10.56
N TYR A 196 2.58 -6.73 9.89
CA TYR A 196 3.89 -6.34 10.40
C TYR A 196 4.26 -4.93 9.92
N VAL A 197 4.79 -4.09 10.81
CA VAL A 197 5.27 -2.74 10.48
C VAL A 197 6.81 -2.74 10.54
N PRO A 198 7.51 -2.71 9.40
CA PRO A 198 8.97 -2.71 9.37
C PRO A 198 9.56 -1.39 9.91
N GLY A 199 8.82 -0.30 9.78
CA GLY A 199 9.25 1.04 10.14
C GLY A 199 8.33 2.09 9.54
N LEU A 200 8.73 3.35 9.64
CA LEU A 200 7.99 4.51 9.13
C LEU A 200 8.83 5.21 8.06
N LEU A 201 8.18 5.74 7.04
CA LEU A 201 8.79 6.67 6.07
C LEU A 201 8.25 8.06 6.34
N ARG A 202 9.12 9.05 6.55
CA ARG A 202 8.72 10.44 6.83
C ARG A 202 9.43 11.42 5.92
N LEU A 203 8.69 12.40 5.40
CA LEU A 203 9.20 13.53 4.63
C LEU A 203 8.34 14.78 4.80
N THR A 204 8.90 15.93 4.43
CA THR A 204 8.14 17.16 4.16
C THR A 204 7.75 17.17 2.69
N LEU A 205 6.48 17.39 2.40
CA LEU A 205 5.97 17.58 1.05
C LEU A 205 5.55 19.05 0.90
N GLU A 206 6.21 19.75 -0.03
CA GLU A 206 5.94 21.15 -0.33
C GLU A 206 4.71 21.29 -1.26
N PRO A 207 4.01 22.44 -1.25
CA PRO A 207 2.89 22.67 -2.17
C PRO A 207 3.32 22.49 -3.64
N GLY A 208 2.54 21.73 -4.40
CA GLY A 208 2.84 21.37 -5.80
C GLY A 208 3.89 20.25 -5.95
N ALA A 209 4.54 19.81 -4.88
CA ALA A 209 5.51 18.73 -4.93
C ALA A 209 4.81 17.36 -4.97
N THR A 210 5.58 16.39 -5.48
CA THR A 210 5.16 15.01 -5.58
C THR A 210 6.19 14.06 -4.99
N TRP A 211 5.73 12.87 -4.64
CA TRP A 211 6.55 11.84 -4.02
C TRP A 211 6.00 10.45 -4.30
N THR A 212 6.86 9.51 -4.67
CA THR A 212 6.47 8.15 -5.03
C THR A 212 7.15 7.14 -4.13
N LEU A 213 6.36 6.17 -3.65
CA LEU A 213 6.83 4.91 -3.09
C LEU A 213 6.70 3.81 -4.14
N THR A 214 7.77 3.07 -4.36
CA THR A 214 7.82 1.86 -5.19
C THR A 214 7.96 0.65 -4.28
N ALA A 215 6.97 -0.24 -4.30
CA ALA A 215 7.02 -1.53 -3.63
C ALA A 215 7.31 -2.62 -4.67
N SER A 216 8.37 -3.42 -4.50
CA SER A 216 8.77 -4.39 -5.53
C SER A 216 9.43 -5.66 -5.00
N THR A 217 9.31 -6.77 -5.72
CA THR A 217 10.17 -7.95 -5.55
C THR A 217 11.32 -8.01 -6.58
N GLU A 218 11.36 -7.07 -7.52
CA GLU A 218 12.37 -7.04 -8.58
C GLU A 218 13.68 -6.44 -8.06
N ALA A 219 14.79 -7.14 -8.25
CA ALA A 219 16.10 -6.71 -7.75
C ALA A 219 16.61 -5.42 -8.43
N ASP A 220 16.15 -5.16 -9.65
CA ASP A 220 16.46 -4.00 -10.48
C ASP A 220 15.33 -2.96 -10.48
N ALA A 221 14.39 -3.03 -9.53
CA ALA A 221 13.39 -1.99 -9.37
C ALA A 221 14.06 -0.64 -9.04
N THR A 222 13.69 0.37 -9.81
CA THR A 222 14.03 1.76 -9.55
C THR A 222 12.76 2.50 -9.13
N PRO A 223 12.89 3.54 -8.29
CA PRO A 223 11.78 4.47 -8.07
C PRO A 223 11.26 5.01 -9.39
N GLU A 224 9.94 5.20 -9.50
CA GLU A 224 9.38 5.91 -10.66
C GLU A 224 9.71 7.39 -10.56
N ILE A 225 10.27 7.94 -11.64
CA ILE A 225 10.74 9.32 -11.73
C ILE A 225 9.78 10.15 -12.61
N ASP A 226 9.11 9.55 -13.59
CA ASP A 226 8.11 10.19 -14.46
C ASP A 226 6.71 9.60 -14.19
N ALA A 227 6.21 9.88 -12.99
CA ALA A 227 4.85 9.49 -12.60
C ALA A 227 3.77 9.97 -13.58
N PRO A 228 3.81 11.20 -14.16
CA PRO A 228 2.82 11.62 -15.15
C PRO A 228 2.69 10.69 -16.36
N ALA A 229 3.81 10.33 -17.01
CA ALA A 229 3.79 9.42 -18.15
C ALA A 229 3.32 8.02 -17.77
N ALA A 230 3.84 7.48 -16.65
CA ALA A 230 3.46 6.16 -16.15
C ALA A 230 1.97 6.08 -15.77
N MET A 231 1.43 7.11 -15.11
CA MET A 231 0.02 7.21 -14.79
C MET A 231 -0.84 7.35 -16.05
N HIS A 232 -0.41 8.11 -17.06
CA HIS A 232 -1.13 8.20 -18.32
C HIS A 232 -1.21 6.83 -19.00
N ALA A 233 -0.11 6.08 -19.05
CA ALA A 233 -0.10 4.71 -19.57
C ALA A 233 -1.03 3.79 -18.75
N ALA A 234 -1.00 3.89 -17.42
CA ALA A 234 -1.86 3.10 -16.54
C ALA A 234 -3.36 3.35 -16.77
N ARG A 235 -3.78 4.60 -17.04
CA ARG A 235 -5.18 4.94 -17.36
C ARG A 235 -5.70 4.31 -18.63
N GLN A 236 -4.83 4.15 -19.63
CA GLN A 236 -5.19 3.59 -20.93
C GLN A 236 -5.22 2.07 -20.94
N ARG A 237 -4.66 1.43 -19.92
CA ARG A 237 -4.72 -0.04 -19.78
C ARG A 237 -6.06 -0.41 -19.19
N GLU A 238 -6.79 -1.28 -19.89
CA GLU A 238 -7.95 -1.94 -19.31
C GLU A 238 -7.51 -2.69 -18.06
N TRP A 239 -8.27 -2.51 -16.98
CA TRP A 239 -8.21 -3.41 -15.85
C TRP A 239 -8.69 -4.77 -16.36
N SER A 240 -7.82 -5.75 -16.54
CA SER A 240 -8.24 -7.04 -17.06
C SER A 240 -8.89 -7.86 -15.94
N ASP A 241 -10.16 -8.23 -16.14
CA ASP A 241 -10.91 -9.16 -15.27
C ASP A 241 -10.30 -10.58 -15.24
N ASN A 242 -9.29 -10.85 -16.06
CA ASN A 242 -8.51 -12.10 -16.05
C ASN A 242 -7.43 -12.16 -14.95
N LEU A 243 -7.38 -11.16 -14.07
CA LEU A 243 -6.77 -11.32 -12.75
C LEU A 243 -7.76 -12.13 -11.89
N PRO A 244 -7.40 -13.31 -11.35
CA PRO A 244 -8.28 -14.01 -10.44
C PRO A 244 -8.48 -13.05 -9.25
N PHE A 245 -9.73 -12.87 -8.83
CA PHE A 245 -10.15 -12.08 -7.68
C PHE A 245 -10.42 -10.59 -7.93
N VAL A 246 -11.46 -10.34 -8.74
CA VAL A 246 -12.40 -9.24 -8.48
C VAL A 246 -13.36 -9.75 -7.38
N PRO A 247 -13.45 -9.15 -6.18
CA PRO A 247 -14.47 -9.53 -5.22
C PRO A 247 -15.84 -9.27 -5.84
N ALA A 248 -16.76 -10.22 -5.68
CA ALA A 248 -18.16 -9.97 -5.97
C ALA A 248 -18.59 -8.70 -5.22
N LEU A 249 -19.08 -7.71 -5.96
CA LEU A 249 -19.72 -6.53 -5.39
C LEU A 249 -20.75 -7.02 -4.37
N TYR A 250 -20.57 -6.70 -3.09
CA TYR A 250 -21.63 -6.94 -2.12
C TYR A 250 -22.85 -6.11 -2.58
N PRO A 251 -24.05 -6.71 -2.65
CA PRO A 251 -25.25 -5.93 -2.87
C PRO A 251 -25.35 -4.87 -1.77
N ALA A 252 -25.67 -3.64 -2.18
CA ALA A 252 -26.06 -2.60 -1.22
C ALA A 252 -27.27 -3.10 -0.39
N PRO A 253 -27.44 -2.62 0.87
CA PRO A 253 -28.63 -2.94 1.65
C PRO A 253 -29.93 -2.52 0.93
#